data_AF-F4RTK7-F1
#
_entry.id   AF-F4RTK7-F1
#
_cell.length_a   1.000
_cell.length_b   1.000
_cell.length_c   1.000
_cell.angle_alpha   90.00
_cell.angle_beta   90.00
_cell.angle_gamma   90.00
#
_symmetry.space_group_name_H-M   'P 1'
#
loop_
_entity.id
_entity.type
_entity.pdbx_description
1 polymer ?
#
loop_
_entity_poly.entity_id
_entity_poly.type
_entity_poly.pdbx_seq_one_letter_code
_entity_poly.pdbx_strand_id
1 'polypeptide(L)'
;MSTPLQFHIFLPSYILGYIVDNQTKPRIDSDLFLSKATTSQIVEVILSFYPYFRFTQNAQEDHELLLKIFIEMVAPRLNNITIPLGRKTDYVQAELGYPIHDAQPSIRWINSSADIDAKRIESFNNHCLVNLKNGQYRLAAENLREFVKKYKYLNHNEIDEIIGAQDDINETFHEVGGNLRDAQTSIEIIQLRLLELDLSPTSVQGLEGQLRLAKISFKSLQKTFEVVTQDFGLIQALCDYHKEISSKHRDGQN
;
A
#
# COMPACT_ATOMS: atom_id res chain seq x y z
N MET A 1 -7.99 8.88 -0.98
CA MET A 1 -6.72 9.61 -0.77
C MET A 1 -5.87 9.46 -2.02
N SER A 2 -5.18 10.50 -2.50
CA SER A 2 -4.31 10.39 -3.68
C SER A 2 -3.01 9.69 -3.29
N THR A 3 -2.56 8.72 -4.08
CA THR A 3 -1.23 8.12 -3.94
C THR A 3 -0.16 9.22 -4.09
N PRO A 4 0.79 9.35 -3.14
CA PRO A 4 1.80 10.39 -3.20
C PRO A 4 2.69 10.18 -4.43
N LEU A 5 2.80 11.23 -5.23
CA LEU A 5 3.68 11.29 -6.39
C LEU A 5 5.11 11.55 -5.93
N GLN A 6 6.02 10.61 -6.21
CA GLN A 6 7.46 10.81 -5.94
C GLN A 6 8.19 11.17 -7.23
N PHE A 7 8.70 12.40 -7.29
CA PHE A 7 9.47 12.92 -8.43
C PHE A 7 10.99 12.87 -8.20
N HIS A 8 11.42 12.52 -6.98
CA HIS A 8 12.83 12.58 -6.59
C HIS A 8 13.18 11.44 -5.64
N ILE A 9 14.42 10.98 -5.70
CA ILE A 9 15.02 10.09 -4.71
C ILE A 9 16.31 10.71 -4.17
N PHE A 10 16.72 10.27 -2.98
CA PHE A 10 18.01 10.67 -2.41
C PHE A 10 19.00 9.53 -2.63
N LEU A 11 20.02 9.81 -3.43
CA LEU A 11 21.11 8.87 -3.72
C LEU A 11 22.38 9.28 -2.98
N PRO A 12 23.23 8.33 -2.56
CA PRO A 12 24.54 8.64 -2.04
C PRO A 12 25.41 9.33 -3.09
N SER A 13 26.10 10.41 -2.73
CA SER A 13 26.88 11.24 -3.65
C SER A 13 28.00 10.49 -4.36
N TYR A 14 28.54 9.43 -3.76
CA TYR A 14 29.57 8.59 -4.37
C TYR A 14 29.09 7.89 -5.65
N ILE A 15 27.77 7.70 -5.84
CA ILE A 15 27.21 7.10 -7.05
C ILE A 15 27.56 7.93 -8.30
N LEU A 16 27.77 9.24 -8.13
CA LEU A 16 28.13 10.15 -9.21
C LEU A 16 29.56 9.90 -9.73
N GLY A 17 30.40 9.16 -9.00
CA GLY A 17 31.72 8.73 -9.46
C GLY A 17 31.67 7.68 -10.57
N TYR A 18 30.49 7.11 -10.83
CA TYR A 18 30.27 6.04 -11.80
C TYR A 18 29.50 6.52 -13.04
N ILE A 19 29.47 7.85 -13.26
CA ILE A 19 28.82 8.42 -14.44
C ILE A 19 29.70 8.20 -15.66
N VAL A 20 29.11 7.65 -16.71
CA VAL A 20 29.70 7.56 -18.04
C VAL A 20 28.99 8.53 -18.98
N ASP A 21 29.79 9.27 -19.74
CA ASP A 21 29.27 10.20 -20.74
C ASP A 21 29.01 9.43 -22.03
N ASN A 22 27.79 8.96 -22.18
CA ASN A 22 27.33 8.38 -23.44
C ASN A 22 26.80 9.51 -24.32
N GLN A 23 27.10 9.46 -25.62
CA GLN A 23 26.86 10.50 -26.64
C GLN A 23 25.45 11.12 -26.69
N THR A 24 24.46 10.54 -25.99
CA THR A 24 23.06 11.01 -25.94
C THR A 24 22.62 11.55 -24.57
N LYS A 25 23.16 11.07 -23.44
CA LYS A 25 22.85 11.55 -22.07
C LYS A 25 23.84 10.91 -21.07
N PRO A 26 24.39 11.67 -20.10
CA PRO A 26 25.18 11.07 -19.03
C PRO A 26 24.31 10.13 -18.20
N ARG A 27 24.87 8.97 -17.81
CA ARG A 27 24.16 7.94 -17.04
C ARG A 27 25.09 7.28 -16.02
N ILE A 28 24.52 6.73 -14.96
CA ILE A 28 25.27 5.92 -13.98
C ILE A 28 25.52 4.53 -14.60
N ASP A 29 26.78 4.14 -14.72
CA ASP A 29 27.17 2.82 -15.17
C ASP A 29 27.02 1.81 -14.02
N SER A 30 25.99 0.97 -14.13
CA SER A 30 25.67 -0.03 -13.12
C SER A 30 26.75 -1.10 -13.00
N ASP A 31 27.35 -1.53 -14.10
CA ASP A 31 28.37 -2.57 -14.10
C ASP A 31 29.67 -2.05 -13.46
N LEU A 32 30.05 -0.81 -13.80
CA LEU A 32 31.20 -0.15 -13.19
C LEU A 32 31.00 0.04 -11.68
N PHE A 33 29.79 0.44 -11.25
CA PHE A 33 29.45 0.54 -9.83
C PHE A 33 29.58 -0.81 -9.13
N LEU A 34 28.90 -1.84 -9.63
CA LEU A 34 28.90 -3.17 -9.02
C LEU A 34 30.29 -3.82 -8.96
N SER A 35 31.17 -3.51 -9.92
CA SER A 35 32.55 -4.02 -9.92
C SER A 35 33.45 -3.45 -8.81
N LYS A 36 33.05 -2.34 -8.16
CA LYS A 36 33.86 -1.62 -7.16
C LYS A 36 33.16 -1.40 -5.82
N ALA A 37 31.84 -1.50 -5.80
CA ALA A 37 31.03 -1.22 -4.61
C ALA A 37 31.18 -2.30 -3.53
N THR A 38 31.19 -1.88 -2.27
CA THR A 38 31.03 -2.81 -1.14
C THR A 38 29.57 -3.24 -1.00
N THR A 39 29.31 -4.34 -0.30
CA THR A 39 27.95 -4.81 0.00
C THR A 39 27.11 -3.72 0.68
N SER A 40 27.68 -2.99 1.64
CA SER A 40 27.03 -1.86 2.31
C SER A 40 26.63 -0.74 1.32
N GLN A 41 27.49 -0.40 0.36
CA GLN A 41 27.17 0.58 -0.67
C GLN A 41 26.05 0.08 -1.61
N ILE A 42 26.05 -1.21 -1.96
CA ILE A 42 24.99 -1.80 -2.77
C ILE A 42 23.65 -1.75 -2.02
N VAL A 43 23.62 -2.11 -0.73
CA VAL A 43 22.44 -2.03 0.14
C VAL A 43 21.92 -0.60 0.22
N GLU A 44 22.79 0.37 0.49
CA GLU A 44 22.41 1.78 0.62
C GLU A 44 21.71 2.29 -0.65
N VAL A 45 22.25 1.98 -1.82
CA VAL A 45 21.65 2.37 -3.10
C VAL A 45 20.34 1.62 -3.34
N ILE A 46 20.24 0.33 -3.01
CA ILE A 46 18.97 -0.41 -3.10
C ILE A 46 17.89 0.29 -2.24
N LEU A 47 18.22 0.67 -1.01
CA LEU A 47 17.29 1.32 -0.09
C LEU A 47 16.89 2.73 -0.53
N SER A 48 17.70 3.43 -1.32
CA SER A 48 17.29 4.70 -1.96
C SER A 48 16.12 4.54 -2.92
N PHE A 49 16.02 3.39 -3.62
CA PHE A 49 14.90 3.09 -4.53
C PHE A 49 13.77 2.30 -3.85
N TYR A 50 14.13 1.48 -2.87
CA TYR A 50 13.24 0.55 -2.19
C TYR A 50 13.34 0.72 -0.66
N PRO A 51 12.94 1.89 -0.11
CA PRO A 51 13.12 2.20 1.32
C PRO A 51 12.30 1.32 2.27
N TYR A 52 11.35 0.55 1.73
CA TYR A 52 10.51 -0.39 2.45
C TYR A 52 11.14 -1.79 2.57
N PHE A 53 12.26 -2.06 1.91
CA PHE A 53 12.99 -3.31 2.10
C PHE A 53 13.64 -3.35 3.49
N ARG A 54 13.62 -4.53 4.10
CA ARG A 54 14.30 -4.84 5.36
C ARG A 54 15.13 -6.10 5.14
N PHE A 55 16.43 -5.95 5.17
CA PHE A 55 17.38 -7.04 5.01
C PHE A 55 17.72 -7.62 6.38
N THR A 56 17.71 -8.93 6.52
CA THR A 56 18.38 -9.58 7.66
C THR A 56 19.89 -9.40 7.58
N GLN A 57 20.58 -9.57 8.71
CA GLN A 57 22.04 -9.40 8.78
C GLN A 57 22.77 -10.25 7.72
N ASN A 58 22.40 -11.52 7.57
CA ASN A 58 22.97 -12.40 6.56
C ASN A 58 22.73 -11.88 5.13
N ALA A 59 21.52 -11.38 4.85
CA ALA A 59 21.17 -10.85 3.53
C ALA A 59 21.88 -9.53 3.19
N GLN A 60 22.31 -8.75 4.19
CA GLN A 60 23.13 -7.54 3.98
C GLN A 60 24.59 -7.87 3.60
N GLU A 61 25.04 -9.09 3.92
CA GLU A 61 26.40 -9.56 3.64
C GLU A 61 26.46 -10.47 2.40
N ASP A 62 25.31 -11.01 1.97
CA ASP A 62 25.17 -11.86 0.78
C ASP A 62 25.33 -11.04 -0.51
N HIS A 63 26.56 -11.01 -1.03
CA HIS A 63 26.89 -10.26 -2.24
C HIS A 63 26.08 -10.71 -3.46
N GLU A 64 25.84 -12.00 -3.66
CA GLU A 64 25.12 -12.51 -4.83
C GLU A 64 23.65 -12.10 -4.81
N LEU A 65 23.01 -12.17 -3.64
CA LEU A 65 21.65 -11.68 -3.44
C LEU A 65 21.53 -10.20 -3.76
N LEU A 66 22.45 -9.39 -3.24
CA LEU A 66 22.46 -7.95 -3.44
C LEU A 66 22.70 -7.58 -4.90
N LEU A 67 23.61 -8.27 -5.59
CA LEU A 67 23.83 -8.11 -7.03
C LEU A 67 22.55 -8.43 -7.82
N LYS A 68 21.88 -9.54 -7.50
CA LYS A 68 20.64 -9.93 -8.16
C LYS A 68 19.57 -8.84 -8.00
N ILE A 69 19.34 -8.38 -6.77
CA ILE A 69 18.37 -7.30 -6.49
C ILE A 69 18.74 -6.04 -7.26
N PHE A 70 20.01 -5.65 -7.23
CA PHE A 70 20.45 -4.43 -7.90
C PHE A 70 20.23 -4.52 -9.40
N ILE A 71 20.65 -5.60 -10.04
CA ILE A 71 20.53 -5.80 -11.49
C ILE A 71 19.07 -5.87 -11.93
N GLU A 72 18.23 -6.64 -11.22
CA GLU A 72 16.84 -6.84 -11.61
C GLU A 72 15.94 -5.64 -11.27
N MET A 73 16.21 -4.93 -10.17
CA MET A 73 15.28 -3.95 -9.62
C MET A 73 15.80 -2.50 -9.64
N VAL A 74 17.10 -2.27 -9.47
CA VAL A 74 17.70 -0.93 -9.34
C VAL A 74 18.26 -0.42 -10.66
N ALA A 75 19.05 -1.23 -11.36
CA ALA A 75 19.70 -0.85 -12.62
C ALA A 75 18.73 -0.32 -13.69
N PRO A 76 17.52 -0.92 -13.89
CA PRO A 76 16.54 -0.35 -14.82
C PRO A 76 16.07 1.06 -14.42
N ARG A 77 16.00 1.35 -13.12
CA ARG A 77 15.55 2.65 -12.60
C ARG A 77 16.65 3.71 -12.62
N LEU A 78 17.92 3.32 -12.47
CA LEU A 78 19.07 4.23 -12.59
C LEU A 78 19.13 4.94 -13.95
N ASN A 79 18.71 4.25 -15.02
CA ASN A 79 18.63 4.84 -16.37
C ASN A 79 17.61 5.99 -16.47
N ASN A 80 16.64 6.04 -15.57
CA ASN A 80 15.58 7.05 -15.59
C ASN A 80 15.91 8.28 -14.74
N ILE A 81 17.12 8.35 -14.17
CA ILE A 81 17.52 9.46 -13.31
C ILE A 81 18.11 10.61 -14.14
N THR A 82 17.75 11.83 -13.77
CA THR A 82 18.43 13.02 -14.24
C THR A 82 19.58 13.33 -13.28
N ILE A 83 20.81 13.32 -13.81
CA ILE A 83 22.01 13.58 -13.04
C ILE A 83 22.04 15.05 -12.63
N PRO A 84 22.06 15.35 -11.31
CA PRO A 84 21.99 16.72 -10.84
C PRO A 84 23.35 17.42 -10.94
N LEU A 85 23.28 18.73 -11.21
CA LEU A 85 24.42 19.62 -11.34
C LEU A 85 24.69 20.32 -10.00
N GLY A 86 25.54 19.75 -9.15
CA GLY A 86 25.97 20.40 -7.91
C GLY A 86 26.41 19.41 -6.83
N ARG A 87 27.57 19.66 -6.21
CA ARG A 87 28.17 18.78 -5.19
C ARG A 87 28.49 19.59 -3.93
N LYS A 88 27.74 19.38 -2.85
CA LYS A 88 28.12 19.86 -1.50
C LYS A 88 27.60 19.01 -0.33
N THR A 89 26.95 17.87 -0.58
CA THR A 89 26.30 17.04 0.45
C THR A 89 26.59 15.55 0.23
N ASP A 90 26.51 14.77 1.31
CA ASP A 90 26.73 13.30 1.27
C ASP A 90 25.68 12.58 0.43
N TYR A 91 24.47 13.15 0.35
CA TYR A 91 23.37 12.70 -0.48
C TYR A 91 23.01 13.73 -1.53
N VAL A 92 22.46 13.22 -2.63
CA VAL A 92 22.11 13.96 -3.82
C VAL A 92 20.65 13.68 -4.14
N GLN A 93 19.84 14.73 -4.20
CA GLN A 93 18.47 14.63 -4.68
C GLN A 93 18.49 14.49 -6.20
N ALA A 94 18.07 13.32 -6.67
CA ALA A 94 18.07 13.00 -8.09
C ALA A 94 16.63 12.99 -8.60
N GLU A 95 16.38 13.76 -9.66
CA GLU A 95 15.07 13.81 -10.32
C GLU A 95 14.82 12.53 -11.11
N LEU A 96 13.59 12.02 -11.02
CA LEU A 96 13.12 10.89 -11.79
C LEU A 96 12.50 11.40 -13.09
N GLY A 97 12.90 10.84 -14.22
CA GLY A 97 12.34 11.17 -15.54
C GLY A 97 10.86 10.80 -15.68
N TYR A 98 10.37 9.89 -14.83
CA TYR A 98 8.97 9.56 -14.67
C TYR A 98 8.63 9.46 -13.17
N PRO A 99 7.52 10.06 -12.72
CA PRO A 99 7.10 9.92 -11.33
C PRO A 99 6.79 8.47 -10.98
N ILE A 100 7.16 8.07 -9.78
CA ILE A 100 6.73 6.78 -9.22
C ILE A 100 5.30 6.95 -8.74
N HIS A 101 4.39 6.14 -9.30
CA HIS A 101 2.96 6.13 -9.04
C HIS A 101 2.54 4.92 -8.19
N ASP A 102 3.39 4.51 -7.26
CA ASP A 102 3.16 3.27 -6.52
C ASP A 102 2.32 3.57 -5.28
N ALA A 103 1.29 2.76 -5.04
CA ALA A 103 0.71 2.67 -3.70
C ALA A 103 1.87 2.42 -2.71
N GLN A 104 1.93 3.17 -1.61
CA GLN A 104 3.07 3.11 -0.69
C GLN A 104 3.35 1.64 -0.34
N PRO A 105 4.46 1.05 -0.81
CA PRO A 105 4.66 -0.38 -0.68
C PRO A 105 4.82 -0.73 0.79
N SER A 106 4.38 -1.93 1.17
CA SER A 106 4.57 -2.38 2.52
C SER A 106 5.99 -2.84 2.80
N ILE A 107 6.31 -2.90 4.09
CA ILE A 107 7.61 -3.38 4.55
C ILE A 107 7.79 -4.82 4.04
N ARG A 108 8.92 -5.06 3.37
CA ARG A 108 9.25 -6.38 2.82
C ARG A 108 10.54 -6.88 3.43
N TRP A 109 10.46 -8.02 4.11
CA TRP A 109 11.64 -8.72 4.62
C TRP A 109 12.31 -9.51 3.50
N ILE A 110 13.61 -9.29 3.34
CA ILE A 110 14.47 -9.97 2.36
C ILE A 110 15.48 -10.82 3.11
N ASN A 111 15.37 -12.13 2.92
CA ASN A 111 16.25 -13.12 3.54
C ASN A 111 17.04 -13.91 2.50
N SER A 112 16.47 -14.10 1.31
CA SER A 112 17.03 -14.93 0.25
C SER A 112 16.62 -14.45 -1.14
N SER A 113 17.25 -15.02 -2.16
CA SER A 113 16.94 -14.73 -3.57
C SER A 113 15.55 -15.18 -4.00
N ALA A 114 14.90 -16.07 -3.23
CA ALA A 114 13.52 -16.52 -3.45
C ALA A 114 12.49 -15.45 -3.05
N ASP A 115 12.87 -14.48 -2.21
CA ASP A 115 12.00 -13.38 -1.79
C ASP A 115 11.91 -12.27 -2.86
N ILE A 116 12.77 -12.36 -3.88
CA ILE A 116 12.97 -11.36 -4.94
C ILE A 116 12.54 -11.94 -6.29
N ASP A 117 11.34 -11.50 -6.70
CA ASP A 117 10.83 -11.61 -8.07
C ASP A 117 10.20 -10.26 -8.41
N ALA A 118 10.92 -9.44 -9.19
CA ALA A 118 10.51 -8.10 -9.54
C ALA A 118 9.13 -8.07 -10.23
N LYS A 119 8.86 -9.04 -11.11
CA LYS A 119 7.58 -9.12 -11.85
C LYS A 119 6.43 -9.49 -10.93
N ARG A 120 6.66 -10.40 -9.99
CA ARG A 120 5.68 -10.78 -8.98
C ARG A 120 5.36 -9.58 -8.08
N ILE A 121 6.38 -8.89 -7.58
CA ILE A 121 6.22 -7.72 -6.70
C ILE A 121 5.42 -6.63 -7.41
N GLU A 122 5.81 -6.26 -8.62
CA GLU A 122 5.11 -5.26 -9.43
C GLU A 122 3.65 -5.67 -9.69
N SER A 123 3.43 -6.92 -10.10
CA SER A 123 2.08 -7.43 -10.37
C SER A 123 1.19 -7.42 -9.12
N PHE A 124 1.75 -7.72 -7.95
CA PHE A 124 0.99 -7.68 -6.70
C PHE A 124 0.66 -6.23 -6.32
N ASN A 125 1.65 -5.34 -6.37
CA ASN A 125 1.47 -3.94 -5.97
C ASN A 125 0.45 -3.21 -6.86
N ASN A 126 0.55 -3.41 -8.17
CA ASN A 126 -0.25 -2.68 -9.16
C ASN A 126 -1.69 -3.19 -9.29
N HIS A 127 -1.97 -4.43 -8.88
CA HIS A 127 -3.29 -5.04 -9.07
C HIS A 127 -3.97 -5.49 -7.77
N CYS A 128 -3.21 -5.98 -6.79
CA CYS A 128 -3.78 -6.47 -5.54
C CYS A 128 -3.71 -5.37 -4.47
N LEU A 129 -2.51 -4.89 -4.15
CA LEU A 129 -2.26 -3.98 -3.04
C LEU A 129 -3.01 -2.66 -3.19
N VAL A 130 -2.95 -2.05 -4.39
CA VAL A 130 -3.63 -0.78 -4.64
C VAL A 130 -5.13 -0.86 -4.37
N ASN A 131 -5.77 -1.98 -4.71
CA ASN A 131 -7.20 -2.17 -4.52
C ASN A 131 -7.56 -2.48 -3.07
N LEU A 132 -6.71 -3.24 -2.35
CA LEU A 132 -6.83 -3.42 -0.90
C LEU A 132 -6.79 -2.06 -0.18
N LYS A 133 -5.77 -1.23 -0.46
CA LYS A 133 -5.59 0.08 0.19
C LYS A 133 -6.66 1.11 -0.18
N ASN A 134 -7.28 0.97 -1.34
CA ASN A 134 -8.34 1.88 -1.79
C ASN A 134 -9.76 1.43 -1.35
N GLY A 135 -9.87 0.36 -0.55
CA GLY A 135 -11.17 -0.19 -0.14
C GLY A 135 -11.95 -0.86 -1.28
N GLN A 136 -11.30 -1.16 -2.41
CA GLN A 136 -11.92 -1.83 -3.56
C GLN A 136 -11.83 -3.36 -3.39
N TYR A 137 -12.35 -3.87 -2.27
CA TYR A 137 -12.08 -5.23 -1.80
C TYR A 137 -12.58 -6.33 -2.75
N ARG A 138 -13.68 -6.10 -3.46
CA ARG A 138 -14.18 -7.05 -4.47
C ARG A 138 -13.22 -7.20 -5.65
N LEU A 139 -12.73 -6.07 -6.16
CA LEU A 139 -11.75 -6.05 -7.23
C LEU A 139 -10.40 -6.61 -6.75
N ALA A 140 -10.02 -6.32 -5.51
CA ALA A 140 -8.84 -6.92 -4.89
C ALA A 140 -8.95 -8.45 -4.82
N ALA A 141 -10.11 -8.99 -4.42
CA ALA A 141 -10.35 -10.43 -4.36
C ALA A 141 -10.23 -11.10 -5.74
N GLU A 142 -10.77 -10.49 -6.79
CA GLU A 142 -10.64 -10.98 -8.16
C GLU A 142 -9.18 -10.97 -8.63
N ASN A 143 -8.47 -9.87 -8.37
CA ASN A 143 -7.05 -9.75 -8.73
C ASN A 143 -6.17 -10.72 -7.95
N LEU A 144 -6.45 -10.96 -6.67
CA LEU A 144 -5.78 -11.97 -5.86
C LEU A 144 -6.00 -13.37 -6.43
N ARG A 145 -7.21 -13.69 -6.88
CA ARG A 145 -7.50 -14.98 -7.54
C ARG A 145 -6.65 -15.18 -8.79
N GLU A 146 -6.61 -14.19 -9.69
CA GLU A 146 -5.79 -14.28 -10.90
C GLU A 146 -4.28 -14.28 -10.59
N PHE A 147 -3.86 -13.54 -9.57
CA PHE A 147 -2.48 -13.53 -9.08
C PHE A 147 -2.06 -14.91 -8.57
N VAL A 148 -2.86 -15.56 -7.71
CA VAL A 148 -2.60 -16.92 -7.21
C VAL A 148 -2.63 -17.94 -8.36
N LYS A 149 -3.49 -17.77 -9.36
CA LYS A 149 -3.49 -18.64 -10.55
C LYS A 149 -2.17 -18.56 -11.33
N LYS A 150 -1.61 -17.35 -11.47
CA LYS A 150 -0.35 -17.08 -12.17
C LYS A 150 0.87 -17.53 -11.36
N TYR A 151 0.91 -17.21 -10.06
CA TYR A 151 2.07 -17.38 -9.19
C TYR A 151 1.95 -18.52 -8.15
N LYS A 152 0.89 -19.33 -8.26
CA LYS A 152 0.55 -20.54 -7.50
C LYS A 152 0.18 -20.37 -6.03
N TYR A 153 0.74 -19.40 -5.33
CA TYR A 153 0.49 -19.16 -3.91
C TYR A 153 0.70 -17.69 -3.56
N LEU A 154 0.33 -17.27 -2.35
CA LEU A 154 0.74 -16.00 -1.75
C LEU A 154 1.87 -16.21 -0.75
N ASN A 155 2.87 -15.33 -0.73
CA ASN A 155 3.92 -15.35 0.30
C ASN A 155 3.46 -14.62 1.57
N HIS A 156 4.25 -14.72 2.64
CA HIS A 156 3.92 -14.12 3.94
C HIS A 156 3.64 -12.62 3.85
N ASN A 157 4.52 -11.86 3.18
CA ASN A 157 4.33 -10.41 3.03
C ASN A 157 3.01 -10.07 2.31
N GLU A 158 2.62 -10.85 1.29
CA GLU A 158 1.37 -10.63 0.55
C GLU A 158 0.13 -10.99 1.39
N ILE A 159 0.23 -11.98 2.27
CA ILE A 159 -0.83 -12.35 3.22
C ILE A 159 -0.97 -11.27 4.30
N ASP A 160 0.16 -10.75 4.79
CA ASP A 160 0.18 -9.69 5.80
C ASP A 160 -0.54 -8.43 5.30
N GLU A 161 -0.49 -8.11 4.00
CA GLU A 161 -1.29 -7.01 3.43
C GLU A 161 -2.80 -7.24 3.49
N ILE A 162 -3.25 -8.48 3.31
CA ILE A 162 -4.66 -8.83 3.41
C ILE A 162 -5.11 -8.70 4.87
N ILE A 163 -4.24 -9.10 5.81
CA ILE A 163 -4.48 -8.94 7.25
C ILE A 163 -4.49 -7.45 7.63
N GLY A 164 -3.56 -6.64 7.13
CA GLY A 164 -3.57 -5.20 7.38
C GLY A 164 -4.87 -4.54 6.89
N ALA A 165 -5.37 -4.94 5.71
CA ALA A 165 -6.65 -4.48 5.21
C ALA A 165 -7.85 -4.90 6.09
N GLN A 166 -7.72 -5.97 6.87
CA GLN A 166 -8.72 -6.42 7.85
C GLN A 166 -8.85 -5.41 9.00
N ASP A 167 -7.72 -4.89 9.48
CA ASP A 167 -7.71 -3.89 10.55
C ASP A 167 -8.37 -2.58 10.07
N ASP A 168 -8.02 -2.12 8.87
CA ASP A 168 -8.58 -0.92 8.25
C ASP A 168 -10.11 -1.00 8.05
N ILE A 169 -10.60 -2.14 7.53
CA ILE A 169 -12.05 -2.34 7.32
C ILE A 169 -12.80 -2.54 8.64
N ASN A 170 -12.14 -3.12 9.66
CA ASN A 170 -12.74 -3.26 10.99
C ASN A 170 -12.95 -1.89 11.65
N GLU A 171 -11.97 -0.99 11.56
CA GLU A 171 -12.13 0.40 12.01
C GLU A 171 -13.28 1.09 11.29
N THR A 172 -13.32 1.00 9.95
CA THR A 172 -14.39 1.56 9.12
C THR A 172 -15.77 1.00 9.49
N PHE A 173 -15.86 -0.31 9.75
CA PHE A 173 -17.10 -0.97 10.17
C PHE A 173 -17.62 -0.40 11.49
N HIS A 174 -16.74 -0.23 12.47
CA HIS A 174 -17.10 0.36 13.76
C HIS A 174 -17.49 1.84 13.64
N GLU A 175 -16.76 2.63 12.86
CA GLU A 175 -17.07 4.05 12.62
C GLU A 175 -18.46 4.22 11.99
N VAL A 176 -18.73 3.50 10.89
CA VAL A 176 -20.03 3.59 10.19
C VAL A 176 -21.16 3.06 11.06
N GLY A 177 -20.92 2.01 11.84
CA GLY A 177 -21.88 1.50 12.83
C GLY A 177 -22.20 2.53 13.92
N GLY A 178 -21.20 3.28 14.39
CA GLY A 178 -21.36 4.40 15.31
C GLY A 178 -22.22 5.52 14.70
N ASN A 179 -21.85 5.98 13.50
CA ASN A 179 -22.59 7.01 12.76
C ASN A 179 -24.06 6.63 12.54
N LEU A 180 -24.35 5.35 12.24
CA LEU A 180 -25.71 4.87 12.07
C LEU A 180 -26.52 4.92 13.38
N ARG A 181 -25.88 4.57 14.50
CA ARG A 181 -26.50 4.65 15.84
C ARG A 181 -26.79 6.10 16.24
N ASP A 182 -25.87 7.01 15.97
CA ASP A 182 -26.05 8.43 16.27
C ASP A 182 -27.17 9.03 15.41
N ALA A 183 -27.25 8.65 14.14
CA ALA A 183 -28.34 9.06 13.26
C ALA A 183 -29.71 8.55 13.74
N GLN A 184 -29.79 7.30 14.20
CA GLN A 184 -31.00 6.74 14.81
C GLN A 184 -31.39 7.52 16.07
N THR A 185 -30.42 7.80 16.95
CA THR A 185 -30.62 8.56 18.19
C THR A 185 -31.12 9.97 17.88
N SER A 186 -30.60 10.63 16.85
CA SER A 186 -31.06 11.95 16.39
C SER A 186 -32.53 11.92 15.97
N ILE A 187 -32.95 10.90 15.22
CA ILE A 187 -34.35 10.70 14.84
C ILE A 187 -35.24 10.57 16.08
N GLU A 188 -34.83 9.73 17.03
CA GLU A 188 -35.59 9.49 18.27
C GLU A 188 -35.72 10.77 19.09
N ILE A 189 -34.66 11.56 19.23
CA ILE A 189 -34.69 12.86 19.92
C ILE A 189 -35.68 13.82 19.24
N ILE A 190 -35.66 13.92 17.91
CA ILE A 190 -36.59 14.80 17.17
C ILE A 190 -38.04 14.32 17.36
N GLN A 191 -38.27 13.01 17.33
CA GLN A 191 -39.59 12.43 17.57
C GLN A 191 -40.08 12.69 19.00
N LEU A 192 -39.21 12.57 20.00
CA LEU A 192 -39.55 12.90 21.39
C LEU A 192 -39.89 14.39 21.54
N ARG A 193 -39.10 15.28 20.92
CA ARG A 193 -39.39 16.72 20.93
C ARG A 193 -40.74 17.04 20.30
N LEU A 194 -41.11 16.36 19.21
CA LEU A 194 -42.43 16.52 18.57
C LEU A 194 -43.61 16.13 19.48
N LEU A 195 -43.37 15.40 20.58
CA LEU A 195 -44.38 15.03 21.57
C LEU A 195 -44.50 16.04 22.72
N GLU A 196 -43.63 17.05 22.80
CA GLU A 196 -43.69 18.09 23.83
C GLU A 196 -45.01 18.88 23.71
N LEU A 197 -45.67 19.09 24.84
CA LEU A 197 -46.85 19.95 24.92
C LEU A 197 -46.43 21.42 24.70
N ASP A 198 -47.28 22.19 24.03
CA ASP A 198 -47.10 23.64 23.76
C ASP A 198 -46.08 24.04 22.68
N LEU A 199 -45.79 23.17 21.71
CA LEU A 199 -45.05 23.56 20.51
C LEU A 199 -45.83 24.55 19.64
N SER A 200 -45.17 25.63 19.22
CA SER A 200 -45.72 26.54 18.21
C SER A 200 -45.84 25.84 16.84
N PRO A 201 -46.80 26.21 15.98
CA PRO A 201 -46.92 25.64 14.63
C PRO A 201 -45.62 25.74 13.80
N THR A 202 -44.88 26.84 13.95
CA THR A 202 -43.58 27.04 13.29
C THR A 202 -42.53 26.06 13.81
N SER A 203 -42.51 25.81 15.13
CA SER A 203 -41.60 24.84 15.75
C SER A 203 -41.90 23.42 15.27
N VAL A 204 -43.19 23.04 15.19
CA VAL A 204 -43.63 21.75 14.65
C VAL A 204 -43.13 21.58 13.22
N GLN A 205 -43.41 22.55 12.34
CA GLN A 205 -42.97 22.48 10.94
C GLN A 205 -41.44 22.39 10.80
N GLY A 206 -40.69 23.10 11.66
CA GLY A 206 -39.24 23.03 11.73
C GLY A 206 -38.73 21.63 12.12
N LEU A 207 -39.30 21.04 13.18
CA LEU A 207 -38.96 19.70 13.65
C LEU A 207 -39.34 18.61 12.64
N GLU A 208 -40.49 18.71 11.98
CA GLU A 208 -40.88 17.80 10.89
C GLU A 208 -39.90 17.88 9.72
N GLY A 209 -39.45 19.08 9.36
CA GLY A 209 -38.41 19.30 8.37
C GLY A 209 -37.08 18.63 8.74
N GLN A 210 -36.64 18.81 9.99
CA GLN A 210 -35.44 18.14 10.52
C GLN A 210 -35.59 16.63 10.52
N LEU A 211 -36.75 16.11 10.95
CA LEU A 211 -37.05 14.67 10.95
C LEU A 211 -36.95 14.07 9.55
N ARG A 212 -37.47 14.78 8.53
CA ARG A 212 -37.38 14.35 7.14
C ARG A 212 -35.93 14.24 6.68
N LEU A 213 -35.11 15.25 6.98
CA LEU A 213 -33.68 15.26 6.63
C LEU A 213 -32.93 14.14 7.37
N ALA A 214 -33.16 13.99 8.69
CA ALA A 214 -32.55 12.95 9.50
C ALA A 214 -32.86 11.55 8.97
N LYS A 215 -34.11 11.28 8.58
CA LYS A 215 -34.52 10.01 7.95
C LYS A 215 -33.82 9.76 6.60
N ILE A 216 -33.61 10.80 5.79
CA ILE A 216 -32.87 10.68 4.52
C ILE A 216 -31.39 10.32 4.80
N SER A 217 -30.75 11.05 5.71
CA SER A 217 -29.36 10.78 6.12
C SER A 217 -29.21 9.38 6.70
N PHE A 218 -30.12 8.95 7.57
CA PHE A 218 -30.13 7.60 8.15
C PHE A 218 -30.20 6.53 7.06
N LYS A 219 -31.11 6.66 6.08
CA LYS A 219 -31.18 5.73 4.94
C LYS A 219 -29.89 5.68 4.12
N SER A 220 -29.21 6.82 3.97
CA SER A 220 -27.91 6.87 3.29
C SER A 220 -26.85 6.10 4.08
N LEU A 221 -26.77 6.35 5.40
CA LEU A 221 -25.83 5.65 6.29
C LEU A 221 -26.11 4.16 6.36
N GLN A 222 -27.37 3.74 6.36
CA GLN A 222 -27.76 2.34 6.34
C GLN A 222 -27.21 1.62 5.10
N LYS A 223 -27.34 2.23 3.91
CA LYS A 223 -26.77 1.67 2.67
C LYS A 223 -25.24 1.57 2.74
N THR A 224 -24.58 2.59 3.28
CA THR A 224 -23.12 2.55 3.48
C THR A 224 -22.74 1.43 4.43
N PHE A 225 -23.46 1.28 5.55
CA PHE A 225 -23.22 0.22 6.53
C PHE A 225 -23.39 -1.17 5.93
N GLU A 226 -24.42 -1.39 5.10
CA GLU A 226 -24.63 -2.65 4.38
C GLU A 226 -23.45 -3.00 3.46
N VAL A 227 -22.92 -2.02 2.71
CA VAL A 227 -21.74 -2.22 1.86
C VAL A 227 -20.50 -2.56 2.69
N VAL A 228 -20.22 -1.77 3.73
CA VAL A 228 -19.07 -2.00 4.62
C VAL A 228 -19.16 -3.35 5.33
N THR A 229 -20.35 -3.79 5.71
CA THR A 229 -20.58 -5.12 6.32
C THR A 229 -20.22 -6.24 5.34
N GLN A 230 -20.62 -6.11 4.06
CA GLN A 230 -20.28 -7.09 3.03
C GLN A 230 -18.77 -7.14 2.77
N ASP A 231 -18.13 -5.98 2.71
CA ASP A 231 -16.70 -5.85 2.47
C ASP A 231 -15.88 -6.37 3.66
N PHE A 232 -16.30 -6.10 4.90
CA PHE A 232 -15.74 -6.68 6.12
C PHE A 232 -15.80 -8.21 6.06
N GLY A 233 -16.98 -8.78 5.75
CA GLY A 233 -17.14 -10.23 5.63
C GLY A 233 -16.27 -10.86 4.54
N LEU A 234 -16.09 -10.17 3.40
CA LEU A 234 -15.22 -10.61 2.31
C LEU A 234 -13.75 -10.65 2.75
N ILE A 235 -13.26 -9.59 3.37
CA ILE A 235 -11.86 -9.50 3.82
C ILE A 235 -11.57 -10.50 4.94
N GLN A 236 -12.50 -10.67 5.87
CA GLN A 236 -12.42 -11.71 6.89
C GLN A 236 -12.26 -13.10 6.25
N ALA A 237 -13.11 -13.43 5.27
CA ALA A 237 -13.04 -14.72 4.57
C ALA A 237 -11.73 -14.91 3.80
N LEU A 238 -11.21 -13.85 3.16
CA LEU A 238 -9.90 -13.90 2.49
C LEU A 238 -8.75 -14.13 3.48
N CYS A 239 -8.78 -13.45 4.62
CA CYS A 239 -7.80 -13.63 5.69
C CYS A 239 -7.79 -15.07 6.19
N ASP A 240 -8.97 -15.60 6.52
CA ASP A 240 -9.10 -16.94 7.10
C ASP A 240 -8.65 -18.02 6.10
N TYR A 241 -9.06 -17.88 4.83
CA TYR A 241 -8.65 -18.79 3.75
C TYR A 241 -7.13 -18.83 3.57
N HIS A 242 -6.47 -17.67 3.48
CA HIS A 242 -5.03 -17.62 3.24
C HIS A 242 -4.20 -17.97 4.49
N LYS A 243 -4.69 -17.69 5.70
CA LYS A 243 -4.11 -18.19 6.95
C LYS A 243 -4.14 -19.72 7.00
N GLU A 244 -5.26 -20.34 6.67
CA GLU A 244 -5.42 -21.81 6.66
C GLU A 244 -4.53 -22.48 5.61
N ILE A 245 -4.39 -21.88 4.42
CA ILE A 245 -3.47 -22.42 3.40
C ILE A 245 -2.02 -22.34 3.86
N SER A 246 -1.63 -21.22 4.48
CA SER A 246 -0.27 -21.03 4.98
C SER A 246 0.08 -22.02 6.09
N SER A 247 -0.84 -22.28 7.02
CA SER A 247 -0.62 -23.28 8.08
C SER A 247 -0.47 -24.70 7.52
N LYS A 248 -1.31 -25.10 6.56
CA LYS A 248 -1.20 -26.42 5.90
C LYS A 248 0.14 -26.63 5.18
N HIS A 249 0.72 -25.58 4.62
CA HIS A 249 2.04 -25.66 3.97
C HIS A 249 3.19 -25.77 4.97
N ARG A 250 3.05 -25.24 6.19
CA ARG A 250 4.03 -25.42 7.26
C ARG A 250 3.95 -26.83 7.87
N ASP A 251 2.76 -27.36 8.05
CA ASP A 251 2.56 -28.67 8.69
C ASP A 251 2.90 -29.86 7.77
N GLY A 252 2.84 -29.68 6.45
CA GLY A 252 3.21 -30.69 5.45
C GLY A 252 4.71 -30.81 5.13
N GLN A 253 5.57 -30.03 5.81
CA GLN A 253 7.04 -30.06 5.65
C GLN A 253 7.78 -30.67 6.85
N ASN A 254 7.07 -31.29 7.81
CA ASN A 254 7.65 -32.06 8.92
C ASN A 254 7.61 -33.57 8.66
#